data_AF-A0A1U9KR21-F1
#
_entry.id   AF-A0A1U9KR21-F1
#
_cell.length_a   1.000
_cell.length_b   1.000
_cell.length_c   1.000
_cell.angle_alpha   90.00
_cell.angle_beta   90.00
_cell.angle_gamma   90.00
#
_symmetry.space_group_name_H-M   'P 1'
#
loop_
_entity.id
_entity.type
_entity.pdbx_description
1 polymer ?
#
loop_
_entity_poly.entity_id
_entity_poly.type
_entity_poly.pdbx_seq_one_letter_code
_entity_poly.pdbx_strand_id
1 'polypeptide(L)' 'MTVHEFSLDRIAADPEKGAEQMQRLFGADADEAALRQAQHFIAINDVDRACFWLEVRALLREMELRGRMDTVH' A
#
# COMPACT_ATOMS: atom_id res chain seq x y z
N MET A 1 -4.63 -6.53 -25.53
CA MET A 1 -3.70 -6.33 -24.41
C MET A 1 -4.40 -5.43 -23.41
N THR A 2 -5.19 -6.01 -22.52
CA THR A 2 -6.01 -5.27 -21.56
C THR A 2 -5.16 -4.94 -20.35
N VAL A 3 -4.81 -3.66 -20.22
CA VAL A 3 -4.26 -3.07 -19.00
C VAL A 3 -5.27 -3.37 -17.92
N HIS A 4 -4.89 -4.17 -16.92
CA HIS A 4 -5.69 -4.29 -15.70
C HIS A 4 -5.69 -2.91 -15.05
N GLU A 5 -6.71 -2.11 -15.37
CA GLU A 5 -7.14 -0.98 -14.57
C GLU A 5 -7.36 -1.53 -13.17
N PHE A 6 -6.32 -1.39 -12.34
CA PHE A 6 -6.40 -1.60 -10.92
C PHE A 6 -7.46 -0.62 -10.45
N SER A 7 -8.70 -1.09 -10.32
CA SER A 7 -9.80 -0.29 -9.83
C SER A 7 -9.52 -0.03 -8.36
N LEU A 8 -8.73 1.02 -8.10
CA LEU A 8 -8.42 1.61 -6.80
C LEU A 8 -9.70 1.85 -5.98
N ASP A 9 -10.84 1.95 -6.66
CA ASP A 9 -12.19 2.07 -6.11
C ASP A 9 -12.64 0.87 -5.23
N ARG A 10 -12.05 -0.32 -5.40
CA ARG A 10 -12.38 -1.52 -4.60
C ARG A 10 -11.43 -1.81 -3.44
N ILE A 11 -10.34 -1.05 -3.30
CA ILE A 11 -9.59 -0.99 -2.03
C ILE A 11 -10.39 -0.07 -1.09
N ALA A 12 -11.65 -0.41 -0.86
CA ALA A 12 -12.58 0.43 -0.13
C ALA A 12 -12.36 0.23 1.38
N ALA A 13 -11.98 1.33 2.04
CA ALA A 13 -12.09 1.62 3.47
C ALA A 13 -11.16 0.92 4.48
N ASP A 14 -10.31 -0.03 4.08
CA ASP A 14 -9.45 -0.74 5.05
C ASP A 14 -7.97 -0.72 4.62
N PRO A 15 -7.12 0.08 5.30
CA PRO A 15 -5.70 0.18 4.97
C PRO A 15 -4.92 -1.11 5.29
N GLU A 16 -5.40 -1.96 6.19
CA GLU A 16 -4.76 -3.26 6.49
C GLU A 16 -4.90 -4.23 5.33
N LYS A 17 -6.12 -4.35 4.79
CA LYS A 17 -6.35 -5.15 3.57
C LYS A 17 -5.58 -4.59 2.37
N GLY A 18 -5.49 -3.26 2.28
CA GLY A 18 -4.65 -2.59 1.28
C GLY A 18 -3.18 -2.99 1.40
N ALA A 19 -2.64 -2.99 2.62
CA ALA A 19 -1.26 -3.41 2.90
C ALA A 19 -1.04 -4.90 2.58
N GLU A 20 -1.92 -5.79 3.03
CA GLU A 20 -1.80 -7.22 2.71
C GLU A 20 -1.81 -7.49 1.20
N GLN A 21 -2.71 -6.82 0.47
CA GLN A 21 -2.80 -6.97 -0.98
C GLN A 21 -1.55 -6.41 -1.68
N MET A 22 -1.06 -5.25 -1.26
CA MET A 22 0.17 -4.66 -1.79
C MET A 22 1.38 -5.56 -1.52
N GLN A 23 1.50 -6.12 -0.31
CA GLN A 23 2.55 -7.05 0.08
C GLN A 23 2.53 -8.31 -0.80
N ARG A 24 1.35 -8.86 -1.09
CA ARG A 24 1.19 -10.05 -1.96
C ARG A 24 1.54 -9.77 -3.42
N LEU A 25 1.25 -8.57 -3.93
CA LEU A 25 1.44 -8.23 -5.34
C LEU A 25 2.82 -7.71 -5.66
N PHE A 26 3.38 -6.88 -4.78
CA PHE A 26 4.62 -6.15 -5.01
C PHE A 26 5.78 -6.63 -4.13
N GLY A 27 5.53 -7.45 -3.11
CA GLY A 27 6.58 -8.00 -2.26
C GLY A 27 7.41 -6.89 -1.61
N ALA A 28 8.72 -6.90 -1.87
CA ALA A 28 9.66 -5.89 -1.35
C ALA A 28 9.38 -4.47 -1.88
N ASP A 29 8.72 -4.33 -3.04
CA ASP A 29 8.41 -3.04 -3.66
C ASP A 29 7.08 -2.43 -3.16
N ALA A 30 6.39 -3.10 -2.23
CA ALA A 30 5.08 -2.66 -1.75
C ALA A 30 5.11 -1.28 -1.08
N ASP A 31 6.16 -0.97 -0.29
CA ASP A 31 6.34 0.36 0.35
C ASP A 31 6.44 1.47 -0.70
N GLU A 32 7.24 1.24 -1.74
CA GLU A 32 7.46 2.22 -2.80
C GLU A 32 6.19 2.39 -3.65
N ALA A 33 5.50 1.29 -3.96
CA ALA A 33 4.23 1.34 -4.68
C ALA A 33 3.17 2.14 -3.92
N ALA A 34 3.06 1.96 -2.59
CA ALA A 34 2.13 2.72 -1.75
C ALA A 34 2.52 4.22 -1.69
N LEU A 35 3.81 4.52 -1.62
CA LEU A 35 4.30 5.91 -1.66
C LEU A 35 3.96 6.59 -2.99
N ARG A 36 4.13 5.90 -4.13
CA ARG A 36 3.78 6.45 -5.46
C ARG A 36 2.29 6.76 -5.58
N GLN A 37 1.43 5.90 -5.01
CA GLN A 37 -0.01 6.18 -4.94
C GLN A 37 -0.30 7.43 -4.10
N ALA A 38 0.28 7.54 -2.89
CA ALA A 38 0.12 8.72 -2.06
C ALA A 38 0.54 10.02 -2.79
N GLN A 39 1.68 9.99 -3.47
CA GLN A 39 2.17 11.13 -4.27
C GLN A 39 1.24 11.50 -5.42
N HIS A 40 0.66 10.50 -6.11
CA HIS A 40 -0.32 10.73 -7.17
C HIS A 40 -1.56 11.47 -6.63
N PHE A 41 -2.10 11.03 -5.49
CA PHE A 41 -3.28 11.66 -4.89
C PHE A 41 -2.99 13.06 -4.32
N ILE A 42 -1.80 13.29 -3.76
CA ILE A 42 -1.34 14.63 -3.39
C ILE A 42 -1.31 15.56 -4.62
N ALA A 43 -0.79 15.07 -5.76
CA ALA A 43 -0.67 15.87 -6.98
C ALA A 43 -2.02 16.31 -7.55
N ILE A 44 -3.09 15.55 -7.32
CA ILE A 44 -4.46 15.90 -7.73
C ILE A 44 -5.29 16.51 -6.58
N ASN A 45 -4.65 16.87 -5.46
CA ASN A 45 -5.25 17.47 -4.26
C ASN A 45 -6.36 16.60 -3.62
N ASP A 46 -6.24 15.28 -3.74
CA ASP A 46 -7.09 14.31 -3.06
C ASP A 46 -6.40 13.84 -1.78
N VAL A 47 -6.56 14.64 -0.71
CA VAL A 47 -5.85 14.44 0.55
C VAL A 47 -6.33 13.18 1.28
N ASP A 48 -7.63 12.87 1.23
CA ASP A 48 -8.18 11.68 1.89
C ASP A 48 -7.57 10.39 1.30
N ARG A 49 -7.49 10.28 -0.02
CA ARG A 49 -6.83 9.13 -0.65
C ARG A 49 -5.33 9.12 -0.42
N ALA A 50 -4.68 10.29 -0.38
CA ALA A 50 -3.27 10.36 -0.03
C ALA A 50 -2.99 9.84 1.39
N CYS A 51 -3.79 10.25 2.37
CA CYS A 51 -3.71 9.77 3.76
C CYS A 51 -3.90 8.25 3.82
N PHE A 52 -4.90 7.70 3.14
CA PHE A 52 -5.12 6.26 3.05
C PHE A 52 -3.86 5.50 2.59
N TRP A 53 -3.19 5.96 1.52
CA TRP A 53 -1.98 5.31 1.02
C TRP A 53 -0.77 5.45 1.95
N LEU A 54 -0.70 6.52 2.74
CA LEU A 54 0.30 6.67 3.78
C LEU A 54 0.06 5.70 4.96
N GLU A 55 -1.20 5.44 5.32
CA GLU A 55 -1.54 4.42 6.32
C GLU A 55 -1.20 3.01 5.83
N VAL A 56 -1.57 2.67 4.59
CA VAL A 56 -1.17 1.41 3.93
C VAL A 56 0.35 1.22 3.99
N ARG A 57 1.11 2.28 3.69
CA ARG A 57 2.58 2.25 3.76
C ARG A 57 3.10 2.02 5.17
N ALA A 58 2.50 2.65 6.18
CA ALA A 58 2.89 2.42 7.57
C ALA A 58 2.70 0.94 7.97
N LEU A 59 1.55 0.37 7.60
CA LEU A 59 1.24 -1.04 7.89
C LEU A 59 2.19 -2.01 7.18
N LEU A 60 2.55 -1.73 5.92
CA LEU A 60 3.56 -2.52 5.19
C LEU A 60 4.92 -2.56 5.93
N ARG A 61 5.36 -1.42 6.48
CA ARG A 61 6.59 -1.36 7.28
C ARG A 61 6.46 -2.15 8.58
N GLU A 62 5.32 -2.07 9.25
CA GLU A 62 5.06 -2.86 10.45
C GLU A 62 5.08 -4.36 10.16
N MET A 63 4.50 -4.78 9.03
CA MET A 63 4.53 -6.18 8.57
C MET A 63 5.96 -6.64 8.26
N GLU A 64 6.77 -5.81 7.58
CA GLU A 64 8.19 -6.12 7.33
C GLU A 64 8.97 -6.28 8.65
N LEU A 65 8.76 -5.37 9.61
CA LEU A 65 9.43 -5.43 10.91
C LEU A 65 9.05 -6.68 11.70
N ARG A 66 7.76 -7.04 11.72
CA ARG A 66 7.29 -8.28 12.36
C ARG A 66 7.86 -9.52 11.69
N GLY A 67 7.83 -9.57 10.35
CA GLY A 67 8.40 -10.70 9.58
C GLY A 67 9.90 -10.89 9.81
N ARG A 68 10.65 -9.79 10.02
CA ARG A 68 12.07 -9.85 10.39
C ARG A 68 12.33 -10.30 11.82
N MET A 69 11.41 -10.07 12.76
CA MET A 69 11.54 -10.56 14.13
C MET A 69 11.26 -12.07 14.22
N ASP A 70 10.36 -12.60 13.39
CA ASP A 70 10.02 -14.03 13.33
C ASP A 70 11.16 -14.89 12.76
N THR A 71 12.01 -14.34 11.89
CA THR A 71 13.13 -15.07 11.26
C THR A 71 14.41 -15.14 12.09
N VAL A 72 14.43 -14.58 13.31
CA VAL A 72 15.61 -14.53 14.19
C VAL A 72 15.57 -15.64 15.27
N HIS A 73 14.59 -16.54 15.24
CA HIS A 73 14.47 -17.67 16.18
C HIS A 73 15.04 -18.99 15.69
#